data_AF-A0A6J7LLI8-F1
#
_entry.id   AF-A0A6J7LLI8-F1
#
_cell.length_a   1.000
_cell.length_b   1.000
_cell.length_c   1.000
_cell.angle_alpha   90.00
_cell.angle_beta   90.00
_cell.angle_gamma   90.00
#
_symmetry.space_group_name_H-M   'P 1'
#
loop_
_entity.id
_entity.type
_entity.pdbx_description
1 polymer ?
#
loop_
_entity_poly.entity_id
_entity_poly.type
_entity_poly.pdbx_seq_one_letter_code
_entity_poly.pdbx_strand_id
1 'polypeptide(L)'
;MGQRVIRHRLTGRVDRNMDASDLGMLTYLLESGSDRIETGQSLSPEMDIALMHGTSIGGARPKVLLSDGGRQLIAKLSSRTDPYPVVKAEAAAMALAARVGLDVAKTQVTRALGHDVLLVERCDRTGVIGQRRMMVSALTMLGLDSMQFRYAAYHDLADVIRARFTDPDATLRELFARIVCNICVRNTDHHARNHAAFWNGEHLSLTPAYDLCPQVRSGGTANQGMAISPDGFRRSQLAGTVRA
;
A
#
# COMPACT_ATOMS: atom_id res chain seq x y z
N MET A 1 -5.31 -26.71 -27.72
CA MET A 1 -3.95 -27.26 -27.47
C MET A 1 -2.95 -26.25 -26.87
N GLY A 2 -3.37 -25.06 -26.42
CA GLY A 2 -2.45 -24.01 -25.92
C GLY A 2 -2.13 -24.01 -24.42
N GLN A 3 -2.81 -24.81 -23.59
CA GLN A 3 -2.63 -24.80 -22.13
C GLN A 3 -1.43 -25.64 -21.61
N ARG A 4 -0.78 -26.43 -22.47
CA ARG A 4 0.28 -27.37 -22.05
C ARG A 4 1.72 -26.83 -22.17
N VAL A 5 1.93 -25.66 -22.80
CA VAL A 5 3.28 -25.14 -23.07
C VAL A 5 3.77 -24.13 -22.03
N ILE A 6 2.87 -23.56 -21.21
CA ILE A 6 3.20 -22.52 -20.20
C ILE A 6 3.57 -23.13 -18.83
N ARG A 7 3.91 -24.42 -18.75
CA ARG A 7 4.33 -25.06 -17.47
C ARG A 7 5.84 -25.07 -17.24
N HIS A 8 6.67 -24.66 -18.19
CA HIS A 8 8.09 -25.04 -18.16
C HIS A 8 9.15 -23.91 -18.13
N ARG A 9 8.78 -22.66 -17.79
CA ARG A 9 9.78 -21.59 -17.60
C ARG A 9 9.65 -20.76 -16.31
N LEU A 10 9.03 -21.32 -15.27
CA LEU A 10 9.06 -20.76 -13.91
C LEU A 10 10.26 -21.30 -13.13
N THR A 11 11.49 -20.97 -13.53
CA THR A 11 12.70 -21.26 -12.73
C THR A 11 13.12 -20.01 -11.96
N GLY A 12 12.59 -19.93 -10.74
CA GLY A 12 12.87 -18.88 -9.78
C GLY A 12 11.98 -19.03 -8.55
N ARG A 13 12.03 -20.22 -7.92
CA ARG A 13 11.42 -20.56 -6.62
C ARG A 13 10.04 -19.90 -6.36
N VAL A 14 9.07 -20.20 -7.23
CA VAL A 14 7.65 -19.92 -6.97
C VAL A 14 7.14 -21.03 -6.05
N ASP A 15 6.63 -20.64 -4.89
CA ASP A 15 6.03 -21.57 -3.93
C ASP A 15 4.82 -22.26 -4.57
N ARG A 16 4.68 -23.56 -4.34
CA ARG A 16 3.82 -24.47 -5.14
C ARG A 16 2.30 -24.29 -4.96
N ASN A 17 1.83 -23.19 -4.38
CA ASN A 17 0.44 -23.05 -3.91
C ASN A 17 -0.37 -21.88 -4.50
N MET A 18 0.13 -21.16 -5.52
CA MET A 18 -0.72 -20.22 -6.27
C MET A 18 -1.69 -20.96 -7.19
N ASP A 19 -2.98 -20.63 -7.13
CA ASP A 19 -4.01 -21.19 -8.01
C ASP A 19 -3.72 -20.82 -9.49
N ALA A 20 -4.00 -21.75 -10.40
CA ALA A 20 -3.80 -21.57 -11.83
C ALA A 20 -4.68 -20.43 -12.41
N SER A 21 -5.81 -20.14 -11.78
CA SER A 21 -6.69 -19.01 -12.10
C SER A 21 -6.03 -17.66 -11.81
N ASP A 22 -5.40 -17.52 -10.63
CA ASP A 22 -4.67 -16.32 -10.18
C ASP A 22 -3.41 -16.07 -11.01
N LEU A 23 -2.68 -17.13 -11.37
CA LEU A 23 -1.58 -17.06 -12.33
C LEU A 23 -2.08 -16.62 -13.71
N GLY A 24 -3.24 -17.10 -14.14
CA GLY A 24 -3.90 -16.68 -15.38
C GLY A 24 -4.25 -15.19 -15.37
N MET A 25 -4.84 -14.68 -14.30
CA MET A 25 -5.21 -13.27 -14.14
C MET A 25 -3.98 -12.35 -14.09
N LEU A 26 -2.94 -12.74 -13.35
CA LEU A 26 -1.70 -11.96 -13.25
C LEU A 26 -0.96 -11.92 -14.59
N THR A 27 -0.86 -13.06 -15.28
CA THR A 27 -0.30 -13.18 -16.63
C THR A 27 -1.08 -12.31 -17.59
N TYR A 28 -2.41 -12.41 -17.55
CA TYR A 28 -3.31 -11.65 -18.42
C TYR A 28 -3.20 -10.14 -18.19
N LEU A 29 -3.17 -9.64 -16.96
CA LEU A 29 -3.03 -8.21 -16.67
C LEU A 29 -1.65 -7.65 -17.00
N LEU A 30 -0.61 -8.47 -16.89
CA LEU A 30 0.75 -8.11 -17.30
C LEU A 30 0.90 -8.08 -18.85
N GLU A 31 0.26 -9.01 -19.57
CA GLU A 31 0.29 -9.04 -21.05
C GLU A 31 -0.64 -8.02 -21.70
N SER A 32 -1.79 -7.72 -21.07
CA SER A 32 -2.86 -6.95 -21.70
C SER A 32 -3.21 -5.63 -20.99
N GLY A 33 -2.96 -5.51 -19.68
CA GLY A 33 -3.46 -4.42 -18.85
C GLY A 33 -2.50 -3.27 -18.65
N SER A 34 -1.24 -3.53 -18.26
CA SER A 34 -0.31 -2.43 -17.92
C SER A 34 -0.10 -1.47 -19.08
N ASP A 35 0.16 -1.99 -20.28
CA ASP A 35 0.45 -1.16 -21.47
C ASP A 35 -0.81 -0.49 -22.06
N ARG A 36 -2.00 -1.10 -21.93
CA ARG A 36 -3.28 -0.57 -22.48
C ARG A 36 -3.94 0.45 -21.57
N ILE A 37 -3.88 0.24 -20.25
CA ILE A 37 -4.33 1.22 -19.25
C ILE A 37 -3.49 2.49 -19.37
N GLU A 38 -2.18 2.36 -19.58
CA GLU A 38 -1.25 3.49 -19.73
C GLU A 38 -1.43 4.26 -21.05
N THR A 39 -1.94 3.61 -22.10
CA THR A 39 -2.14 4.24 -23.43
C THR A 39 -3.58 4.70 -23.69
N GLY A 40 -4.47 4.60 -22.70
CA GLY A 40 -5.89 4.97 -22.83
C GLY A 40 -6.67 4.09 -23.81
N GLN A 41 -6.17 2.89 -24.12
CA GLN A 41 -6.87 1.94 -24.97
C GLN A 41 -7.98 1.25 -24.18
N SER A 42 -9.15 1.07 -24.81
CA SER A 42 -10.25 0.33 -24.22
C SER A 42 -9.81 -1.08 -23.84
N LEU A 43 -10.06 -1.43 -22.57
CA LEU A 43 -9.82 -2.76 -22.05
C LEU A 43 -10.93 -3.70 -22.57
N SER A 44 -10.65 -5.00 -22.64
CA SER A 44 -11.73 -5.94 -22.95
C SER A 44 -12.70 -6.03 -21.76
N PRO A 45 -13.97 -6.43 -21.96
CA PRO A 45 -14.93 -6.57 -20.87
C PRO A 45 -14.43 -7.46 -19.72
N GLU A 46 -13.67 -8.51 -20.03
CA GLU A 46 -13.06 -9.39 -19.02
C GLU A 46 -11.96 -8.68 -18.23
N MET A 47 -11.20 -7.79 -18.87
CA MET A 47 -10.18 -6.94 -18.24
C MET A 47 -10.81 -5.87 -17.36
N ASP A 48 -11.88 -5.22 -17.82
CA ASP A 48 -12.64 -4.26 -17.03
C ASP A 48 -13.23 -4.93 -15.79
N ILE A 49 -13.75 -6.15 -15.90
CA ILE A 49 -14.25 -6.94 -14.78
C ILE A 49 -13.11 -7.32 -13.82
N ALA A 50 -11.97 -7.81 -14.34
CA ALA A 50 -10.78 -8.14 -13.54
C ALA A 50 -10.19 -6.91 -12.82
N LEU A 51 -10.16 -5.75 -13.48
CA LEU A 51 -9.78 -4.48 -12.86
C LEU A 51 -10.83 -4.03 -11.85
N MET A 52 -12.11 -3.99 -12.18
CA MET A 52 -13.20 -3.58 -11.28
C MET A 52 -13.26 -4.42 -10.00
N HIS A 53 -12.96 -5.72 -10.08
CA HIS A 53 -12.84 -6.58 -8.90
C HIS A 53 -11.53 -6.34 -8.11
N GLY A 54 -10.46 -5.83 -8.74
CA GLY A 54 -9.19 -5.46 -8.11
C GLY A 54 -9.04 -3.98 -7.67
N THR A 55 -9.83 -3.06 -8.22
CA THR A 55 -9.70 -1.59 -8.09
C THR A 55 -10.50 -0.99 -6.94
N SER A 56 -11.20 -1.80 -6.15
CA SER A 56 -11.80 -1.36 -4.87
C SER A 56 -10.75 -0.87 -3.84
N ILE A 57 -9.46 -1.01 -4.16
CA ILE A 57 -8.31 -0.63 -3.35
C ILE A 57 -7.67 0.61 -3.99
N GLY A 58 -8.04 1.80 -3.52
CA GLY A 58 -7.56 3.07 -4.08
C GLY A 58 -6.03 3.19 -4.17
N GLY A 59 -5.54 4.10 -5.03
CA GLY A 59 -4.11 4.37 -5.30
C GLY A 59 -3.81 4.43 -6.80
N ALA A 60 -2.73 5.09 -7.21
CA ALA A 60 -2.48 5.44 -8.61
C ALA A 60 -1.91 4.30 -9.49
N ARG A 61 -1.34 3.26 -8.88
CA ARG A 61 -0.65 2.16 -9.59
C ARG A 61 -1.58 0.96 -9.84
N PRO A 62 -1.51 0.29 -11.01
CA PRO A 62 -2.23 -0.95 -11.27
C PRO A 62 -1.96 -1.99 -10.19
N LYS A 63 -3.04 -2.57 -9.66
CA LYS A 63 -2.98 -3.57 -8.61
C LYS A 63 -4.06 -4.63 -8.77
N VAL A 64 -3.77 -5.81 -8.25
CA VAL A 64 -4.60 -7.00 -8.39
C VAL A 64 -4.76 -7.68 -7.03
N LEU A 65 -5.93 -8.24 -6.78
CA LEU A 65 -6.17 -9.10 -5.63
C LEU A 65 -5.83 -10.55 -5.96
N LEU A 66 -5.11 -11.23 -5.07
CA LEU A 66 -4.72 -12.64 -5.26
C LEU A 66 -4.98 -13.45 -3.99
N SER A 67 -5.16 -14.76 -4.16
CA SER A 67 -5.23 -15.73 -3.06
C SER A 67 -4.09 -16.76 -3.18
N ASP A 68 -3.26 -16.90 -2.15
CA ASP A 68 -2.13 -17.83 -2.15
C ASP A 68 -2.13 -18.66 -0.86
N GLY A 69 -2.49 -19.94 -0.95
CA GLY A 69 -2.45 -20.85 0.20
C GLY A 69 -3.17 -20.33 1.47
N GLY A 70 -4.30 -19.63 1.30
CA GLY A 70 -5.06 -19.00 2.39
C GLY A 70 -4.66 -17.54 2.71
N ARG A 71 -3.54 -17.07 2.18
CA ARG A 71 -3.13 -15.66 2.24
C ARG A 71 -3.94 -14.86 1.22
N GLN A 72 -4.27 -13.64 1.59
CA GLN A 72 -4.97 -12.70 0.72
C GLN A 72 -4.02 -11.54 0.44
N LEU A 73 -3.73 -11.31 -0.83
CA LEU A 73 -2.62 -10.45 -1.27
C LEU A 73 -3.13 -9.32 -2.17
N ILE A 74 -2.39 -8.22 -2.14
CA ILE A 74 -2.45 -7.17 -3.16
C ILE A 74 -1.14 -7.25 -3.94
N ALA A 75 -1.22 -7.55 -5.22
CA ALA A 75 -0.09 -7.48 -6.14
C ALA A 75 -0.03 -6.10 -6.78
N LYS A 76 1.05 -5.35 -6.53
CA LYS A 76 1.37 -4.08 -7.17
C LYS A 76 2.31 -4.34 -8.35
N LEU A 77 1.92 -3.88 -9.53
CA LEU A 77 2.67 -4.15 -10.77
C LEU A 77 3.68 -3.04 -11.05
N SER A 78 4.90 -3.40 -11.45
CA SER A 78 5.86 -2.44 -12.00
C SER A 78 5.35 -1.88 -13.33
N SER A 79 5.53 -0.59 -13.57
CA SER A 79 5.27 0.03 -14.87
C SER A 79 6.57 0.14 -15.67
N ARG A 80 6.48 0.04 -17.00
CA ARG A 80 7.62 0.30 -17.90
C ARG A 80 8.05 1.76 -17.90
N THR A 81 7.15 2.67 -17.52
CA THR A 81 7.39 4.11 -17.45
C THR A 81 7.83 4.58 -16.06
N ASP A 82 8.04 3.62 -15.15
CA ASP A 82 8.52 3.92 -13.81
C ASP A 82 9.87 4.66 -13.87
N PRO A 83 10.01 5.83 -13.21
CA PRO A 83 11.25 6.61 -13.28
C PRO A 83 12.43 5.96 -12.53
N TYR A 84 12.16 4.91 -11.75
CA TYR A 84 13.11 4.08 -11.00
C TYR A 84 12.39 2.77 -10.63
N PRO A 85 13.07 1.73 -10.10
CA PRO A 85 12.41 0.47 -9.72
C PRO A 85 11.40 0.60 -8.54
N VAL A 86 10.22 1.20 -8.76
CA VAL A 86 9.27 1.63 -7.72
C VAL A 86 8.85 0.48 -6.80
N VAL A 87 8.43 -0.65 -7.37
CA VAL A 87 7.96 -1.81 -6.58
C VAL A 87 9.07 -2.40 -5.70
N LYS A 88 10.33 -2.34 -6.15
CA LYS A 88 11.49 -2.78 -5.36
C LYS A 88 11.87 -1.76 -4.30
N ALA A 89 11.75 -0.47 -4.59
CA ALA A 89 12.00 0.60 -3.64
C ALA A 89 10.98 0.59 -2.50
N GLU A 90 9.70 0.39 -2.81
CA GLU A 90 8.65 0.20 -1.80
C GLU A 90 8.93 -1.04 -0.94
N ALA A 91 9.28 -2.17 -1.56
CA ALA A 91 9.67 -3.37 -0.81
C ALA A 91 10.85 -3.13 0.13
N ALA A 92 11.88 -2.40 -0.32
CA ALA A 92 13.04 -2.06 0.48
C ALA A 92 12.68 -1.13 1.65
N ALA A 93 11.82 -0.14 1.43
CA ALA A 93 11.34 0.75 2.48
C ALA A 93 10.48 0.02 3.52
N MET A 94 9.58 -0.87 3.09
CA MET A 94 8.79 -1.74 3.97
C MET A 94 9.69 -2.67 4.79
N ALA A 95 10.73 -3.27 4.18
CA ALA A 95 11.69 -4.12 4.88
C ALA A 95 12.55 -3.32 5.89
N LEU A 96 12.93 -2.08 5.55
CA LEU A 96 13.64 -1.19 6.48
C LEU A 96 12.75 -0.81 7.67
N ALA A 97 11.49 -0.45 7.41
CA ALA A 97 10.51 -0.12 8.44
C ALA A 97 10.32 -1.27 9.43
N ALA A 98 10.15 -2.50 8.95
CA ALA A 98 10.09 -3.70 9.79
C ALA A 98 11.36 -3.87 10.66
N ARG A 99 12.55 -3.66 10.06
CA ARG A 99 13.84 -3.79 10.76
C ARG A 99 14.06 -2.76 11.86
N VAL A 100 13.44 -1.58 11.75
CA VAL A 100 13.49 -0.55 12.80
C VAL A 100 12.34 -0.67 13.81
N GLY A 101 11.55 -1.74 13.72
CA GLY A 101 10.52 -2.08 14.71
C GLY A 101 9.13 -1.52 14.44
N LEU A 102 8.86 -0.95 13.26
CA LEU A 102 7.50 -0.55 12.88
C LEU A 102 6.63 -1.78 12.60
N ASP A 103 5.36 -1.70 13.00
CA ASP A 103 4.36 -2.70 12.59
C ASP A 103 3.97 -2.43 11.13
N VAL A 104 4.36 -3.33 10.22
CA VAL A 104 4.15 -3.17 8.78
C VAL A 104 3.57 -4.43 8.14
N ALA A 105 2.78 -4.23 7.08
CA ALA A 105 2.27 -5.33 6.28
C ALA A 105 3.42 -6.15 5.69
N LYS A 106 3.29 -7.49 5.67
CA LYS A 106 4.28 -8.37 5.06
C LYS A 106 4.34 -8.11 3.56
N THR A 107 5.54 -8.00 3.03
CA THR A 107 5.77 -7.80 1.61
C THR A 107 6.75 -8.80 1.02
N GLN A 108 6.59 -9.09 -0.27
CA GLN A 108 7.48 -9.97 -1.02
C GLN A 108 7.58 -9.49 -2.47
N VAL A 109 8.81 -9.38 -3.00
CA VAL A 109 9.01 -9.15 -4.43
C VAL A 109 9.07 -10.49 -5.14
N THR A 110 8.29 -10.62 -6.22
CA THR A 110 8.34 -11.76 -7.14
C THR A 110 8.49 -11.25 -8.57
N ARG A 111 8.64 -12.18 -9.51
CA ARG A 111 8.64 -11.88 -10.94
C ARG A 111 7.55 -12.68 -11.64
N ALA A 112 6.86 -12.03 -12.57
CA ALA A 112 5.92 -12.66 -13.46
C ALA A 112 6.07 -12.06 -14.86
N LEU A 113 6.18 -12.92 -15.87
CA LEU A 113 6.37 -12.52 -17.27
C LEU A 113 7.50 -11.49 -17.50
N GLY A 114 8.55 -11.56 -16.70
CA GLY A 114 9.67 -10.62 -16.78
C GLY A 114 9.46 -9.27 -16.08
N HIS A 115 8.29 -9.02 -15.51
CA HIS A 115 7.99 -7.84 -14.69
C HIS A 115 8.24 -8.12 -13.20
N ASP A 116 8.71 -7.12 -12.46
CA ASP A 116 8.79 -7.19 -11.01
C ASP A 116 7.41 -6.89 -10.41
N VAL A 117 6.99 -7.68 -9.42
CA VAL A 117 5.69 -7.53 -8.75
C VAL A 117 5.92 -7.49 -7.25
N LEU A 118 5.35 -6.49 -6.58
CA LEU A 118 5.33 -6.42 -5.12
C LEU A 118 4.02 -7.02 -4.60
N LEU A 119 4.12 -8.12 -3.88
CA LEU A 119 3.02 -8.73 -3.14
C LEU A 119 2.97 -8.11 -1.74
N VAL A 120 1.80 -7.63 -1.34
CA VAL A 120 1.51 -7.08 -0.01
C VAL A 120 0.40 -7.90 0.63
N GLU A 121 0.65 -8.44 1.82
CA GLU A 121 -0.33 -9.23 2.56
C GLU A 121 -1.40 -8.33 3.19
N ARG A 122 -2.66 -8.68 2.95
CA ARG A 122 -3.81 -7.91 3.44
C ARG A 122 -4.01 -8.13 4.93
N CYS A 123 -3.80 -7.09 5.71
CA CYS A 123 -4.03 -7.11 7.15
C CYS A 123 -5.52 -7.16 7.55
N ASP A 124 -6.44 -6.87 6.62
CA ASP A 124 -7.89 -6.94 6.83
C ASP A 124 -8.50 -8.34 6.62
N ARG A 125 -7.67 -9.37 6.41
CA ARG A 125 -8.09 -10.77 6.24
C ARG A 125 -7.47 -11.62 7.34
N THR A 126 -8.21 -12.61 7.85
CA THR A 126 -7.87 -13.33 9.10
C THR A 126 -7.44 -14.78 8.91
N GLY A 127 -7.02 -15.21 7.71
CA GLY A 127 -6.65 -16.60 7.42
C GLY A 127 -7.82 -17.59 7.42
N VAL A 128 -8.93 -17.25 8.07
CA VAL A 128 -10.22 -17.94 7.98
C VAL A 128 -10.95 -17.44 6.72
N ILE A 129 -11.36 -18.38 5.88
CA ILE A 129 -12.06 -18.09 4.62
C ILE A 129 -13.34 -17.30 4.90
N GLY A 130 -13.54 -16.19 4.18
CA GLY A 130 -14.72 -15.34 4.29
C GLY A 130 -14.69 -14.35 5.47
N GLN A 131 -13.77 -14.48 6.42
CA GLN A 131 -13.66 -13.55 7.54
C GLN A 131 -12.82 -12.32 7.17
N ARG A 132 -13.33 -11.15 7.55
CA ARG A 132 -12.72 -9.83 7.31
C ARG A 132 -12.73 -9.01 8.59
N ARG A 133 -11.64 -8.29 8.84
CA ARG A 133 -11.61 -7.23 9.87
C ARG A 133 -12.17 -5.94 9.27
N MET A 134 -13.09 -5.30 9.97
CA MET A 134 -13.57 -3.98 9.57
C MET A 134 -12.43 -2.99 9.69
N MET A 135 -12.26 -2.14 8.68
CA MET A 135 -11.16 -1.19 8.56
C MET A 135 -11.68 0.13 8.04
N VAL A 136 -11.23 1.23 8.65
CA VAL A 136 -11.57 2.60 8.27
C VAL A 136 -10.30 3.41 8.02
N SER A 137 -10.30 4.24 6.98
CA SER A 137 -9.16 5.09 6.65
C SER A 137 -9.07 6.30 7.59
N ALA A 138 -7.90 6.92 7.72
CA ALA A 138 -7.80 8.16 8.49
C ALA A 138 -8.62 9.30 7.86
N LEU A 139 -8.84 9.29 6.55
CA LEU A 139 -9.75 10.24 5.90
C LEU A 139 -11.17 10.16 6.50
N THR A 140 -11.68 8.93 6.67
CA THR A 140 -12.97 8.65 7.31
C THR A 140 -12.97 9.03 8.78
N MET A 141 -11.90 8.66 9.51
CA MET A 141 -11.77 8.98 10.94
C MET A 141 -11.76 10.49 11.20
N LEU A 142 -11.23 11.28 10.26
CA LEU A 142 -11.18 12.75 10.32
C LEU A 142 -12.46 13.41 9.79
N GLY A 143 -13.45 12.65 9.32
CA GLY A 143 -14.68 13.19 8.74
C GLY A 143 -14.46 13.95 7.42
N LEU A 144 -13.38 13.65 6.70
CA LEU A 144 -13.02 14.28 5.43
C LEU A 144 -13.52 13.44 4.24
N ASP A 145 -13.95 14.12 3.18
CA ASP A 145 -14.24 13.49 1.90
C ASP A 145 -12.99 13.30 1.03
N SER A 146 -13.16 12.62 -0.12
CA SER A 146 -12.08 12.31 -1.05
C SER A 146 -11.40 13.53 -1.69
N MET A 147 -12.06 14.69 -1.74
CA MET A 147 -11.56 15.96 -2.29
C MET A 147 -10.88 16.83 -1.22
N GLN A 148 -11.15 16.53 0.05
CA GLN A 148 -10.64 17.23 1.22
C GLN A 148 -9.35 16.62 1.79
N PHE A 149 -8.79 15.57 1.17
CA PHE A 149 -7.58 14.88 1.67
C PHE A 149 -6.39 15.80 1.98
N ARG A 150 -6.28 16.95 1.30
CA ARG A 150 -5.24 17.97 1.52
C ARG A 150 -5.31 18.67 2.88
N TYR A 151 -6.46 18.59 3.56
CA TYR A 151 -6.69 19.18 4.87
C TYR A 151 -6.37 18.22 6.01
N ALA A 152 -6.06 16.96 5.72
CA ALA A 152 -5.69 16.01 6.75
C ALA A 152 -4.34 16.37 7.38
N ALA A 153 -4.27 16.36 8.70
CA ALA A 153 -3.05 16.55 9.46
C ALA A 153 -2.81 15.42 10.47
N TYR A 154 -1.55 15.21 10.82
CA TYR A 154 -1.14 14.21 11.81
C TYR A 154 -1.61 14.58 13.22
N HIS A 155 -1.65 15.87 13.56
CA HIS A 155 -2.13 16.30 14.88
C HIS A 155 -3.62 16.02 15.07
N ASP A 156 -4.45 16.24 14.03
CA ASP A 156 -5.87 15.85 14.09
C ASP A 156 -6.04 14.34 14.25
N LEU A 157 -5.24 13.54 13.53
CA LEU A 157 -5.26 12.09 13.67
C LEU A 157 -4.80 11.66 15.07
N ALA A 158 -3.83 12.36 15.67
CA ALA A 158 -3.39 12.12 17.04
C ALA A 158 -4.52 12.38 18.05
N ASP A 159 -5.35 13.40 17.84
CA ASP A 159 -6.52 13.66 18.69
C ASP A 159 -7.58 12.57 18.58
N VAL A 160 -7.83 12.06 17.36
CA VAL A 160 -8.69 10.88 17.19
C VAL A 160 -8.12 9.66 17.91
N ILE A 161 -6.80 9.44 17.83
CA ILE A 161 -6.14 8.34 18.53
C ILE A 161 -6.36 8.43 20.04
N ARG A 162 -6.14 9.61 20.64
CA ARG A 162 -6.38 9.85 22.08
C ARG A 162 -7.81 9.55 22.49
N ALA A 163 -8.78 9.89 21.64
CA ALA A 163 -10.19 9.80 21.99
C ALA A 163 -10.82 8.43 21.72
N ARG A 164 -10.28 7.63 20.78
CA ARG A 164 -11.02 6.48 20.20
C ARG A 164 -10.24 5.17 20.09
N PHE A 165 -8.93 5.16 20.33
CA PHE A 165 -8.12 3.95 20.19
C PHE A 165 -7.96 3.20 21.51
N THR A 166 -7.79 1.87 21.43
CA THR A 166 -7.65 1.00 22.61
C THR A 166 -6.36 1.24 23.41
N ASP A 167 -5.28 1.66 22.75
CA ASP A 167 -3.99 1.99 23.38
C ASP A 167 -3.40 3.24 22.72
N PRO A 168 -3.85 4.44 23.15
CA PRO A 168 -3.43 5.69 22.53
C PRO A 168 -1.93 5.96 22.63
N ASP A 169 -1.32 5.64 23.77
CA ASP A 169 0.09 5.95 24.03
C ASP A 169 1.02 5.12 23.15
N ALA A 170 0.78 3.81 22.99
CA ALA A 170 1.56 3.00 22.06
C ALA A 170 1.27 3.40 20.61
N THR A 171 0.01 3.69 20.28
CA THR A 171 -0.40 4.07 18.92
C THR A 171 0.21 5.40 18.48
N LEU A 172 0.30 6.39 19.37
CA LEU A 172 0.92 7.69 19.08
C LEU A 172 2.44 7.54 18.85
N ARG A 173 3.11 6.67 19.62
CA ARG A 173 4.53 6.35 19.39
C ARG A 173 4.74 5.72 18.02
N GLU A 174 3.91 4.74 17.65
CA GLU A 174 3.93 4.09 16.34
C GLU A 174 3.64 5.10 15.21
N LEU A 175 2.62 5.97 15.37
CA LEU A 175 2.31 7.01 14.38
C LEU A 175 3.50 7.96 14.18
N PHE A 176 4.12 8.43 15.27
CA PHE A 176 5.28 9.31 15.19
C PHE A 176 6.48 8.61 14.52
N ALA A 177 6.72 7.35 14.86
CA ALA A 177 7.77 6.55 14.22
C ALA A 177 7.52 6.37 12.71
N ARG A 178 6.25 6.22 12.27
CA ARG A 178 5.87 6.21 10.84
C ARG A 178 6.16 7.54 10.15
N ILE A 179 5.89 8.68 10.81
CA ILE A 179 6.24 10.02 10.28
C ILE A 179 7.75 10.13 10.06
N VAL A 180 8.55 9.75 11.07
CA VAL A 180 10.01 9.77 10.99
C VAL A 180 10.51 8.85 9.89
N CYS A 181 9.97 7.63 9.78
CA CYS A 181 10.32 6.69 8.73
C CYS A 181 10.02 7.27 7.33
N ASN A 182 8.83 7.87 7.14
CA ASN A 182 8.47 8.52 5.88
C ASN A 182 9.48 9.62 5.48
N ILE A 183 9.96 10.41 6.43
CA ILE A 183 10.99 11.42 6.18
C ILE A 183 12.31 10.76 5.76
N CYS A 184 12.76 9.75 6.51
CA CYS A 184 14.04 9.05 6.27
C CYS A 184 14.07 8.34 4.92
N VAL A 185 12.98 7.67 4.53
CA VAL A 185 12.87 6.95 3.25
C VAL A 185 12.39 7.85 2.12
N ARG A 186 12.18 9.15 2.36
CA ARG A 186 11.67 10.13 1.39
C ARG A 186 10.32 9.72 0.79
N ASN A 187 9.45 9.12 1.59
CA ASN A 187 8.05 8.95 1.21
C ASN A 187 7.32 10.28 1.41
N THR A 188 7.12 11.03 0.31
CA THR A 188 6.45 12.34 0.33
C THR A 188 5.00 12.27 -0.12
N ASP A 189 4.57 11.15 -0.70
CA ASP A 189 3.19 10.90 -1.14
C ASP A 189 2.33 10.26 -0.04
N HIS A 190 2.73 10.48 1.22
CA HIS A 190 2.05 9.91 2.37
C HIS A 190 0.87 10.77 2.79
N HIS A 191 -0.34 10.31 2.44
CA HIS A 191 -1.60 10.99 2.70
C HIS A 191 -2.54 10.16 3.61
N ALA A 192 -3.65 10.76 4.06
CA ALA A 192 -4.58 10.14 5.02
C ALA A 192 -5.09 8.74 4.64
N ARG A 193 -5.17 8.38 3.35
CA ARG A 193 -5.59 7.03 2.92
C ARG A 193 -4.53 5.94 3.15
N ASN A 194 -3.28 6.33 3.42
CA ASN A 194 -2.18 5.43 3.76
C ASN A 194 -2.14 5.13 5.27
N HIS A 195 -3.09 5.70 6.02
CA HIS A 195 -3.37 5.36 7.40
C HIS A 195 -4.76 4.77 7.53
N ALA A 196 -4.88 3.76 8.36
CA ALA A 196 -6.15 3.14 8.68
C ALA A 196 -6.12 2.54 10.09
N ALA A 197 -7.31 2.23 10.58
CA ALA A 197 -7.50 1.50 11.81
C ALA A 197 -8.52 0.38 11.61
N PHE A 198 -8.33 -0.72 12.33
CA PHE A 198 -9.36 -1.71 12.51
C PHE A 198 -10.42 -1.20 13.47
N TRP A 199 -11.67 -1.52 13.18
CA TRP A 199 -12.83 -1.21 14.01
C TRP A 199 -13.45 -2.49 14.55
N ASN A 200 -13.63 -2.59 15.87
CA ASN A 200 -14.26 -3.77 16.49
C ASN A 200 -15.74 -3.55 16.84
N GLY A 201 -16.31 -2.38 16.56
CA GLY A 201 -17.66 -1.98 16.99
C GLY A 201 -17.68 -0.92 18.08
N GLU A 202 -16.57 -0.72 18.79
CA GLU A 202 -16.47 0.19 19.93
C GLU A 202 -15.17 1.02 19.94
N HIS A 203 -14.05 0.38 19.61
CA HIS A 203 -12.71 0.97 19.62
C HIS A 203 -11.95 0.75 18.31
N LEU A 204 -11.00 1.65 18.08
CA LEU A 204 -10.06 1.61 16.96
C LEU A 204 -8.71 1.03 17.39
N SER A 205 -8.04 0.34 16.46
CA SER A 205 -6.64 -0.08 16.61
C SER A 205 -5.90 0.15 15.29
N LEU A 206 -4.71 0.72 15.33
CA LEU A 206 -3.97 1.07 14.12
C LEU A 206 -3.65 -0.19 13.30
N THR A 207 -3.81 -0.13 11.98
CA THR A 207 -3.37 -1.24 11.11
C THR A 207 -1.84 -1.26 11.01
N PRO A 208 -1.24 -2.39 10.61
CA PRO A 208 0.13 -2.37 10.10
C PRO A 208 0.27 -1.30 9.01
N ALA A 209 1.43 -0.63 8.97
CA ALA A 209 1.73 0.34 7.93
C ALA A 209 1.82 -0.35 6.57
N TYR A 210 1.44 0.36 5.52
CA TYR A 210 1.54 -0.09 4.14
C TYR A 210 1.81 1.12 3.25
N ASP A 211 2.22 0.89 2.01
CA ASP A 211 2.44 1.94 1.01
C ASP A 211 3.56 2.93 1.39
N LEU A 212 4.63 2.42 1.99
CA LEU A 212 5.86 3.18 2.24
C LEU A 212 6.68 3.25 0.95
N CYS A 213 6.37 4.22 0.09
CA CYS A 213 6.94 4.30 -1.27
C CYS A 213 7.86 5.54 -1.43
N PRO A 214 9.20 5.37 -1.41
CA PRO A 214 10.16 6.47 -1.60
C PRO A 214 9.92 7.24 -2.90
N GLN A 215 9.94 8.57 -2.88
CA GLN A 215 9.71 9.37 -4.09
C GLN A 215 10.99 10.04 -4.61
N VAL A 216 11.09 10.13 -5.95
CA VAL A 216 12.13 10.93 -6.60
C VAL A 216 11.86 12.41 -6.31
N ARG A 217 12.93 13.20 -6.12
CA ARG A 217 12.84 14.65 -5.96
C ARG A 217 13.88 15.31 -6.87
N SER A 218 13.51 16.43 -7.46
CA SER A 218 14.40 17.26 -8.28
C SER A 218 15.18 18.30 -7.47
N GLY A 219 14.78 18.59 -6.22
CA GLY A 219 15.37 19.62 -5.37
C GLY A 219 15.91 19.14 -4.02
N GLY A 220 16.53 20.05 -3.26
CA GLY A 220 17.10 19.77 -1.93
C GLY A 220 16.07 19.63 -0.80
N THR A 221 14.85 20.12 -1.00
CA THR A 221 13.77 20.16 0.01
C THR A 221 12.53 19.43 -0.48
N ALA A 222 11.71 18.93 0.46
CA ALA A 222 10.43 18.29 0.17
C ALA A 222 9.44 18.50 1.33
N ASN A 223 8.15 18.37 1.04
CA ASN A 223 7.06 18.39 2.01
C ASN A 223 6.41 17.00 2.11
N GLN A 224 5.89 16.68 3.30
CA GLN A 224 5.03 15.53 3.56
C GLN A 224 3.60 15.83 3.07
N GLY A 225 2.84 14.78 2.75
CA GLY A 225 1.46 14.91 2.25
C GLY A 225 0.46 15.42 3.31
N MET A 226 0.77 15.25 4.59
CA MET A 226 -0.02 15.75 5.73
C MET A 226 0.82 16.71 6.59
N ALA A 227 0.16 17.72 7.16
CA ALA A 227 0.81 18.62 8.12
C ALA A 227 1.13 17.88 9.43
N ILE A 228 2.28 18.19 10.02
CA ILE A 228 2.78 17.56 11.26
C ILE A 228 2.25 18.31 12.48
N SER A 229 2.32 19.65 12.49
CA SER A 229 1.84 20.52 13.59
C SER A 229 0.67 21.42 13.19
N PRO A 230 -0.03 22.02 14.18
CA PRO A 230 -1.19 22.89 13.96
C PRO A 230 -0.91 24.16 13.13
N ASP A 231 0.32 24.67 13.15
CA ASP A 231 0.76 25.82 12.33
C ASP A 231 0.96 25.46 10.84
N GLY A 232 0.71 24.21 10.46
CA GLY A 232 0.81 23.73 9.08
C GLY A 232 2.22 23.28 8.67
N PHE A 233 3.18 23.19 9.59
CA PHE A 233 4.50 22.67 9.28
C PHE A 233 4.40 21.27 8.66
N ARG A 234 5.03 21.10 7.50
CA ARG A 234 4.98 19.85 6.73
C ARG A 234 6.30 19.52 6.05
N ARG A 235 7.39 20.18 6.41
CA ARG A 235 8.68 19.94 5.75
C ARG A 235 9.18 18.54 6.12
N SER A 236 9.77 17.84 5.15
CA SER A 236 10.41 16.54 5.35
C SER A 236 11.77 16.74 6.05
N GLN A 237 11.74 17.15 7.32
CA GLN A 237 12.91 17.52 8.11
C GLN A 237 12.77 17.01 9.55
N LEU A 238 13.65 16.08 9.94
CA LEU A 238 13.65 15.49 11.29
C LEU A 238 13.68 16.56 12.40
N ALA A 239 14.56 17.54 12.29
CA ALA A 239 14.71 18.59 13.29
C ALA A 239 13.48 19.51 13.42
N GLY A 240 12.66 19.60 12.37
CA GLY A 240 11.39 20.31 12.44
C GLY A 240 10.29 19.42 13.03
N THR A 241 10.22 18.16 12.61
CA THR A 241 9.28 17.16 13.14
C THR A 241 9.39 16.96 14.65
N VAL A 242 10.60 16.99 15.22
CA VAL A 242 10.81 16.86 16.68
C VAL A 242 10.37 18.11 17.45
N ARG A 243 10.33 19.28 16.80
CA ARG A 243 9.91 20.56 17.41
C ARG A 243 8.43 20.86 17.23
N ALA A 244 7.78 20.13 16.31
CA ALA A 244 6.41 20.31 15.88
C ALA A 244 5.40 19.82 16.94
#